data_AF-A0A2W6FK55-F1
#
_entry.id   AF-A0A2W6FK55-F1
#
_cell.length_a   1.000
_cell.length_b   1.000
_cell.length_c   1.000
_cell.angle_alpha   90.00
_cell.angle_beta   90.00
_cell.angle_gamma   90.00
#
_symmetry.space_group_name_H-M   'P 1'
#
loop_
_entity.id
_entity.type
_entity.pdbx_description
1 polymer ?
#
loop_
_entity_poly.entity_id
_entity_poly.type
_entity_poly.pdbx_seq_one_letter_code
_entity_poly.pdbx_strand_id
1 'polypeptide(L)'
;MEPRQAARIGAALDFTEEELQANRAGRASERQQARLGKSRSRGLMANVVMALAAIAFVVVILVVVLPKIPKQQSDKSVPIVPIVAGVLAFFLLVMALSFLRTRRRLTRLGDGKIQQTTGVAKTRVHRIRGNVVDSSAPGLGYGGGIRYELTIGSVRFFVPSQAVLDGFEDGCTYRGYYAGRGLISTLLSAEPVSDQRR
;
A
#
# COMPACT_ATOMS: atom_id res chain seq x y z
N MET A 1 29.56 16.01 -9.36
CA MET A 1 28.73 14.82 -9.07
C MET A 1 29.66 13.63 -9.09
N GLU A 2 29.75 12.83 -8.01
CA GLU A 2 30.43 11.53 -8.12
C GLU A 2 29.50 10.59 -8.90
N PRO A 3 29.81 10.23 -10.16
CA PRO A 3 28.95 9.35 -10.98
C PRO A 3 28.68 8.00 -10.30
N ARG A 4 29.53 7.63 -9.33
CA ARG A 4 29.39 6.44 -8.48
C ARG A 4 28.14 6.45 -7.61
N GLN A 5 27.74 7.60 -7.06
CA GLN A 5 26.62 7.65 -6.11
C GLN A 5 25.27 7.46 -6.83
N ALA A 6 25.08 8.13 -7.98
CA ALA A 6 23.90 7.95 -8.80
C ALA A 6 23.76 6.50 -9.29
N ALA A 7 24.86 5.87 -9.70
CA ALA A 7 24.87 4.47 -10.11
C ALA A 7 24.47 3.52 -8.97
N ARG A 8 24.92 3.77 -7.73
CA ARG A 8 24.55 2.96 -6.55
C ARG A 8 23.05 3.06 -6.24
N ILE A 9 22.49 4.27 -6.26
CA ILE A 9 21.06 4.49 -6.05
C ILE A 9 20.22 3.85 -7.16
N GLY A 10 20.66 4.00 -8.42
CA GLY A 10 20.05 3.37 -9.59
C GLY A 10 20.00 1.85 -9.47
N ALA A 11 21.11 1.22 -9.08
CA ALA A 11 21.17 -0.22 -8.88
C ALA A 11 20.29 -0.68 -7.70
N ALA A 12 20.28 0.06 -6.59
CA ALA A 12 19.52 -0.32 -5.40
C ALA A 12 18.00 -0.20 -5.60
N LEU A 13 17.55 0.85 -6.30
CA LEU A 13 16.14 1.06 -6.65
C LEU A 13 15.73 0.35 -7.96
N ASP A 14 16.70 -0.27 -8.67
CA ASP A 14 16.51 -0.96 -9.95
C ASP A 14 15.80 -0.08 -10.99
N PHE A 15 16.33 1.13 -11.21
CA PHE A 15 15.92 2.04 -12.29
C PHE A 15 17.05 2.32 -13.28
N THR A 16 16.70 2.62 -14.53
CA THR A 16 17.65 3.01 -15.59
C THR A 16 17.71 4.53 -15.79
N GLU A 17 18.73 5.04 -16.48
CA GLU A 17 18.84 6.49 -16.77
C GLU A 17 17.65 7.00 -17.60
N GLU A 18 17.15 6.19 -18.53
CA GLU A 18 15.93 6.51 -19.31
C GLU A 18 14.71 6.67 -18.40
N GLU A 19 14.58 5.81 -17.39
CA GLU A 19 13.51 5.92 -16.40
C GLU A 19 13.70 7.15 -15.52
N LEU A 20 14.94 7.51 -15.16
CA LEU A 20 15.22 8.74 -14.43
C LEU A 20 14.83 9.98 -15.26
N GLN A 21 15.14 9.99 -16.56
CA GLN A 21 14.73 11.07 -17.48
C GLN A 21 13.21 11.16 -17.63
N ALA A 22 12.51 10.02 -17.77
CA ALA A 22 11.05 10.00 -17.79
C ALA A 22 10.46 10.56 -16.49
N ASN A 23 11.04 10.18 -15.34
CA ASN A 23 10.63 10.65 -14.02
C ASN A 23 10.87 12.16 -13.84
N ARG A 24 11.99 12.70 -14.33
CA ARG A 24 12.27 14.15 -14.42
C ARG A 24 11.19 14.88 -15.24
N ALA A 25 10.68 14.25 -16.30
CA ALA A 25 9.56 14.76 -17.10
C ALA A 25 8.17 14.53 -16.47
N GLY A 26 8.10 14.01 -15.24
CA GLY A 26 6.85 13.76 -14.51
C GLY A 26 6.06 12.54 -14.99
N ARG A 27 6.68 11.64 -15.78
CA ARG A 27 6.05 10.45 -16.36
C ARG A 27 6.70 9.17 -15.86
N ALA A 28 5.89 8.16 -15.56
CA ALA A 28 6.38 6.83 -15.25
C ALA A 28 6.78 6.08 -16.53
N SER A 29 7.90 5.35 -16.52
CA SER A 29 8.26 4.43 -17.60
C SER A 29 7.25 3.28 -17.72
N GLU A 30 7.18 2.60 -18.86
CA GLU A 30 6.30 1.44 -19.05
C GLU A 30 6.59 0.31 -18.03
N ARG A 31 7.86 0.06 -17.72
CA ARG A 31 8.28 -0.92 -16.71
C ARG A 31 7.81 -0.52 -15.31
N GLN A 32 7.93 0.77 -14.95
CA GLN A 32 7.41 1.30 -13.69
C GLN A 32 5.88 1.25 -13.63
N GLN A 33 5.19 1.59 -14.72
CA GLN A 33 3.74 1.47 -14.82
C GLN A 33 3.28 0.02 -14.67
N ALA A 34 3.96 -0.94 -15.28
CA ALA A 34 3.66 -2.36 -15.14
C ALA A 34 3.88 -2.84 -13.69
N ARG A 35 4.94 -2.38 -13.01
CA ARG A 35 5.20 -2.67 -11.59
C ARG A 35 4.12 -2.10 -10.68
N LEU A 36 3.75 -0.84 -10.90
CA LEU A 36 2.66 -0.16 -10.18
C LEU A 36 1.29 -0.79 -10.49
N GLY A 37 1.10 -1.31 -11.71
CA GLY A 37 -0.11 -2.04 -12.11
C GLY A 37 -0.25 -3.39 -11.40
N LYS A 38 0.84 -4.16 -11.28
CA LYS A 38 0.87 -5.44 -10.57
C LYS A 38 0.57 -5.29 -9.07
N SER A 39 0.99 -4.20 -8.43
CA SER A 39 0.63 -3.95 -7.03
C SER A 39 -0.85 -3.56 -6.87
N ARG A 40 -1.43 -2.85 -7.84
CA ARG A 40 -2.88 -2.57 -7.89
C ARG A 40 -3.72 -3.83 -8.05
N SER A 41 -3.34 -4.75 -8.93
CA SER A 41 -4.12 -5.98 -9.20
C SER A 41 -4.20 -6.90 -7.98
N ARG A 42 -3.13 -6.97 -7.17
CA ARG A 42 -3.14 -7.71 -5.89
C ARG A 42 -4.13 -7.14 -4.88
N GLY A 43 -4.21 -5.81 -4.76
CA GLY A 43 -5.21 -5.16 -3.91
C GLY A 43 -6.65 -5.40 -4.38
N LEU A 44 -6.84 -5.53 -5.70
CA LEU A 44 -8.13 -5.85 -6.31
C LEU A 44 -8.52 -7.31 -6.04
N MET A 45 -7.56 -8.25 -6.13
CA MET A 45 -7.79 -9.66 -5.82
C MET A 45 -8.15 -9.89 -4.34
N ALA A 46 -7.50 -9.17 -3.42
CA ALA A 46 -7.87 -9.20 -2.00
C ALA A 46 -9.31 -8.74 -1.76
N ASN A 47 -9.77 -7.71 -2.48
CA ASN A 47 -11.17 -7.28 -2.42
C ASN A 47 -12.13 -8.33 -2.97
N VAL A 48 -11.77 -9.01 -4.07
CA VAL A 48 -12.59 -10.08 -4.65
C VAL A 48 -12.73 -11.24 -3.67
N VAL A 49 -11.64 -11.68 -3.05
CA VAL A 49 -11.67 -12.75 -2.03
C VAL A 49 -12.55 -12.35 -0.84
N MET A 50 -12.40 -11.12 -0.34
CA MET A 50 -13.27 -10.58 0.72
C MET A 50 -14.76 -10.57 0.32
N ALA A 51 -15.06 -10.17 -0.92
CA ALA A 51 -16.44 -10.16 -1.43
C ALA A 51 -17.01 -11.58 -1.52
N LEU A 52 -16.24 -12.56 -2.01
CA LEU A 52 -16.66 -13.96 -2.06
C LEU A 52 -16.90 -14.53 -0.64
N ALA A 53 -16.02 -14.24 0.31
CA ALA A 53 -16.19 -14.66 1.70
C ALA A 53 -17.45 -14.06 2.32
N ALA A 54 -17.74 -12.79 2.04
CA ALA A 54 -18.96 -12.13 2.50
C ALA A 54 -20.22 -12.76 1.89
N ILE A 55 -20.22 -13.05 0.59
CA ILE A 55 -21.34 -13.75 -0.08
C ILE A 55 -21.57 -15.12 0.56
N ALA A 56 -20.50 -15.90 0.74
CA ALA A 56 -20.59 -17.21 1.38
C ALA A 56 -21.18 -17.11 2.79
N PHE A 57 -20.77 -16.11 3.57
CA PHE A 57 -21.31 -15.86 4.91
C PHE A 57 -22.81 -15.54 4.90
N VAL A 58 -23.26 -14.70 3.96
CA VAL A 58 -24.69 -14.37 3.78
C VAL A 58 -25.50 -15.62 3.41
N VAL A 59 -24.99 -16.47 2.51
CA VAL A 59 -25.64 -17.73 2.12
C VAL A 59 -25.76 -18.67 3.31
N VAL A 60 -24.71 -18.82 4.13
CA VAL A 60 -24.75 -19.65 5.34
C VAL A 60 -25.82 -19.14 6.31
N ILE A 61 -25.94 -17.83 6.52
CA ILE A 61 -27.00 -17.27 7.38
C ILE A 61 -28.38 -17.61 6.82
N LEU A 62 -28.61 -17.39 5.52
CA LEU A 62 -29.92 -17.61 4.89
C LEU A 62 -30.34 -19.09 4.87
N VAL A 63 -29.40 -20.01 4.65
CA VAL A 63 -29.69 -21.44 4.48
C VAL A 63 -29.61 -22.22 5.78
N VAL A 64 -28.74 -21.84 6.72
CA VAL A 64 -28.49 -22.62 7.94
C VAL A 64 -29.17 -21.99 9.15
N VAL A 65 -29.10 -20.66 9.28
CA VAL A 65 -29.60 -19.95 10.47
C VAL A 65 -31.09 -19.66 10.32
N LEU A 66 -31.51 -19.07 9.20
CA LEU A 66 -32.89 -18.64 8.98
C LEU A 66 -33.93 -19.79 9.11
N PRO A 67 -33.71 -20.99 8.54
CA PRO A 67 -34.68 -22.08 8.63
C PRO A 67 -34.78 -22.70 10.02
N LYS A 68 -33.76 -22.51 10.87
CA LYS A 68 -33.74 -22.99 12.25
C LYS A 68 -34.40 -22.01 13.23
N ILE A 69 -34.84 -20.84 12.77
CA ILE A 69 -35.63 -19.92 13.60
C ILE A 69 -37.04 -20.52 13.69
N PRO A 70 -37.45 -21.10 14.84
CA PRO A 70 -38.82 -21.57 15.00
C PRO A 70 -39.76 -20.39 14.76
N LYS A 71 -40.84 -20.61 14.00
CA LYS A 71 -41.89 -19.60 13.78
C LYS A 71 -42.39 -19.17 15.17
N GLN A 72 -41.92 -18.04 15.66
CA GLN A 72 -42.31 -17.48 16.95
C GLN A 72 -43.81 -17.16 16.87
N GLN A 73 -44.60 -18.01 17.51
CA GLN A 73 -46.05 -17.92 17.58
C GLN A 73 -46.51 -17.48 18.99
N SER A 74 -45.64 -16.81 19.77
CA SER A 74 -45.93 -16.37 21.14
C SER A 74 -45.67 -14.88 21.37
N ASP A 75 -46.69 -14.19 21.88
CA ASP A 75 -46.81 -12.72 22.08
C ASP A 75 -45.78 -12.09 23.05
N LYS A 76 -44.85 -12.87 23.61
CA LYS A 76 -43.83 -12.38 24.56
C LYS A 76 -42.39 -12.55 24.08
N SER A 77 -42.20 -12.99 22.83
CA SER A 77 -40.87 -13.27 22.31
C SER A 77 -40.35 -12.09 21.47
N VAL A 78 -39.13 -11.63 21.79
CA VAL A 78 -38.47 -10.55 21.05
C VAL A 78 -38.36 -10.96 19.59
N PRO A 79 -38.82 -10.14 18.62
CA PRO A 79 -38.81 -10.51 17.22
C PRO A 79 -37.37 -10.63 16.73
N ILE A 80 -36.95 -11.86 16.43
CA ILE A 80 -35.58 -12.19 16.01
C ILE A 80 -35.30 -11.65 14.59
N VAL A 81 -36.32 -11.60 13.73
CA VAL A 81 -36.22 -11.18 12.33
C VAL A 81 -35.62 -9.78 12.14
N PRO A 82 -36.11 -8.71 12.80
CA PRO A 82 -35.52 -7.38 12.67
C PRO A 82 -34.07 -7.30 13.17
N ILE A 83 -33.69 -8.11 14.17
CA ILE A 83 -32.31 -8.18 14.66
C ILE A 83 -31.40 -8.76 13.57
N VAL A 84 -31.79 -9.89 12.97
CA VAL A 84 -31.03 -10.53 11.88
C VAL A 84 -30.92 -9.58 10.67
N ALA A 85 -32.02 -8.92 10.29
CA ALA A 85 -32.02 -7.95 9.20
C ALA A 85 -31.09 -6.76 9.49
N GLY A 86 -31.08 -6.24 10.74
CA GLY A 86 -30.21 -5.16 11.17
C GLY A 86 -28.72 -5.53 11.12
N VAL A 87 -28.36 -6.73 11.58
CA VAL A 87 -26.97 -7.23 11.51
C VAL A 87 -26.51 -7.38 10.06
N LEU A 88 -27.37 -7.91 9.19
CA LEU A 88 -27.05 -8.08 7.77
C LEU A 88 -26.85 -6.72 7.08
N ALA A 89 -27.74 -5.76 7.33
CA ALA A 89 -27.64 -4.40 6.79
C ALA A 89 -26.38 -3.69 7.28
N PHE A 90 -26.05 -3.79 8.57
CA PHE A 90 -24.82 -3.24 9.13
C PHE A 90 -23.57 -3.86 8.49
N PHE A 91 -23.54 -5.18 8.32
CA PHE A 91 -22.43 -5.87 7.69
C PHE A 91 -22.22 -5.41 6.23
N LEU A 92 -23.30 -5.34 5.44
CA LEU A 92 -23.26 -4.83 4.07
C LEU A 92 -22.76 -3.39 4.01
N LEU A 93 -23.19 -2.54 4.95
CA LEU A 93 -22.72 -1.15 5.05
C LEU A 93 -21.22 -1.07 5.34
N VAL A 94 -20.71 -1.85 6.30
CA VAL A 94 -19.27 -1.92 6.63
C VAL A 94 -18.46 -2.40 5.43
N MET A 95 -18.99 -3.37 4.68
CA MET A 95 -18.37 -3.85 3.44
C MET A 95 -18.33 -2.76 2.36
N ALA A 96 -19.44 -2.07 2.13
CA ALA A 96 -19.53 -0.98 1.16
C ALA A 96 -18.57 0.17 1.50
N LEU A 97 -18.50 0.55 2.77
CA LEU A 97 -17.56 1.57 3.25
C LEU A 97 -16.10 1.12 3.10
N SER A 98 -15.79 -0.14 3.37
CA SER A 98 -14.45 -0.70 3.15
C SER A 98 -14.08 -0.67 1.66
N PHE A 99 -15.00 -1.06 0.79
CA PHE A 99 -14.79 -1.03 -0.66
C PHE A 99 -14.58 0.40 -1.18
N LEU A 100 -15.42 1.35 -0.75
CA LEU A 100 -15.28 2.78 -1.07
C LEU A 100 -13.93 3.32 -0.60
N ARG A 101 -13.50 2.96 0.61
CA ARG A 101 -12.21 3.37 1.16
C ARG A 101 -11.04 2.80 0.35
N THR A 102 -11.11 1.55 -0.07
CA THR A 102 -10.07 0.92 -0.91
C THR A 102 -10.04 1.52 -2.31
N ARG A 103 -11.21 1.73 -2.93
CA ARG A 103 -11.32 2.34 -4.26
C ARG A 103 -10.75 3.76 -4.28
N ARG A 104 -11.03 4.58 -3.26
CA ARG A 104 -10.45 5.92 -3.10
C ARG A 104 -8.92 5.90 -2.95
N ARG A 105 -8.34 4.84 -2.38
CA ARG A 105 -6.87 4.68 -2.30
C ARG A 105 -6.28 4.31 -3.65
N LEU A 106 -6.96 3.45 -4.42
CA LEU A 106 -6.50 3.02 -5.74
C LEU A 106 -6.58 4.15 -6.79
N THR A 107 -7.64 4.96 -6.78
CA THR A 107 -7.73 6.11 -7.70
C THR A 107 -6.67 7.17 -7.42
N ARG A 108 -6.23 7.34 -6.18
CA ARG A 108 -5.12 8.26 -5.83
C ARG A 108 -3.74 7.80 -6.31
N LEU A 109 -3.58 6.52 -6.60
CA LEU A 109 -2.37 5.96 -7.23
C LEU A 109 -2.44 6.09 -8.76
N GLY A 110 -3.63 6.45 -9.30
CA GLY A 110 -4.14 6.23 -10.64
C GLY A 110 -3.46 6.98 -11.78
N ASP A 111 -3.19 8.27 -11.61
CA ASP A 111 -2.98 9.19 -12.74
C ASP A 111 -1.65 9.03 -13.46
N GLY A 112 -0.79 8.07 -13.05
CA GLY A 112 0.56 7.90 -13.62
C GLY A 112 1.47 9.11 -13.43
N LYS A 113 1.00 10.15 -12.75
CA LYS A 113 1.71 11.38 -12.49
C LYS A 113 2.76 11.14 -11.41
N ILE A 114 4.00 11.29 -11.82
CA ILE A 114 5.13 11.23 -10.90
C ILE A 114 5.18 12.55 -10.13
N GLN A 115 5.28 12.44 -8.82
CA GLN A 115 5.52 13.56 -7.94
C GLN A 115 7.01 13.64 -7.61
N GLN A 116 7.46 14.84 -7.32
CA GLN A 116 8.83 15.11 -6.94
C GLN A 116 8.86 15.65 -5.52
N THR A 117 9.86 15.24 -4.74
CA THR A 117 10.23 15.84 -3.47
C THR A 117 11.73 16.14 -3.50
N THR A 118 12.13 17.21 -2.83
CA THR A 118 13.55 17.56 -2.66
C THR A 118 13.79 17.84 -1.18
N GLY A 119 14.87 17.29 -0.63
CA GLY A 119 15.28 17.60 0.74
C GLY A 119 16.34 16.66 1.26
N VAL A 120 16.72 16.89 2.51
CA VAL A 120 17.71 16.07 3.21
C VAL A 120 17.19 14.65 3.40
N ALA A 121 18.01 13.65 3.05
CA ALA A 121 17.72 12.24 3.31
C ALA A 121 17.97 11.88 4.78
N LYS A 122 17.07 11.08 5.33
CA LYS A 122 17.19 10.44 6.63
C LYS A 122 16.74 8.99 6.52
N THR A 123 17.62 8.07 6.86
CA THR A 123 17.34 6.63 6.90
C THR A 123 16.97 6.21 8.32
N ARG A 124 16.03 5.27 8.46
CA ARG A 124 15.64 4.66 9.74
C ARG A 124 15.33 3.19 9.54
N VAL A 125 15.80 2.37 10.47
CA VAL A 125 15.50 0.95 10.52
C VAL A 125 14.60 0.68 11.73
N HIS A 126 13.33 0.34 11.47
CA HIS A 126 12.37 0.01 12.51
C HIS A 126 12.27 -1.51 12.64
N ARG A 127 12.78 -2.06 13.74
CA ARG A 127 12.55 -3.47 14.09
C ARG A 127 11.19 -3.58 14.80
N ILE A 128 10.20 -4.15 14.11
CA ILE A 128 8.91 -4.42 14.72
C ILE A 128 9.05 -5.70 15.54
N ARG A 129 9.07 -5.57 16.87
CA ARG A 129 8.98 -6.74 17.76
C ARG A 129 7.58 -7.37 17.62
N GLY A 130 7.52 -8.54 17.00
CA GLY A 130 6.33 -9.38 16.88
C GLY A 130 6.74 -10.77 16.42
N ASN A 131 5.91 -11.79 16.67
CA ASN A 131 6.18 -13.16 16.20
C ASN A 131 6.40 -13.13 14.68
N VAL A 132 7.57 -13.58 14.27
CA VAL A 132 7.98 -13.71 12.87
C VAL A 132 7.03 -14.71 12.23
N VAL A 133 6.07 -14.21 11.44
CA VAL A 133 5.34 -15.04 10.49
C VAL A 133 6.19 -15.07 9.23
N ASP A 134 6.51 -16.27 8.77
CA ASP A 134 7.42 -16.54 7.65
C ASP A 134 7.27 -15.54 6.48
N SER A 135 8.41 -14.96 6.11
CA SER A 135 8.59 -14.06 4.96
C SER A 135 8.25 -14.69 3.60
N SER A 136 7.88 -15.97 3.57
CA SER A 136 7.49 -16.72 2.37
C SER A 136 6.03 -16.52 1.95
N ALA A 137 5.21 -15.83 2.75
CA ALA A 137 3.82 -15.49 2.37
C ALA A 137 3.76 -14.17 1.58
N PRO A 138 3.60 -14.19 0.25
CA PRO A 138 3.55 -12.98 -0.57
C PRO A 138 2.12 -12.45 -0.53
N GLY A 139 1.79 -11.63 0.47
CA GLY A 139 0.41 -11.16 0.60
C GLY A 139 0.18 -10.02 1.57
N LEU A 140 0.40 -10.24 2.87
CA LEU A 140 -0.01 -9.31 3.93
C LEU A 140 0.87 -9.51 5.19
N GLY A 141 2.16 -9.18 5.11
CA GLY A 141 3.11 -9.33 6.22
C GLY A 141 3.24 -8.07 7.09
N TYR A 142 2.21 -7.69 7.84
CA TYR A 142 2.36 -6.77 8.99
C TYR A 142 2.54 -7.58 10.30
N GLY A 143 3.42 -8.58 10.27
CA GLY A 143 3.82 -9.38 11.43
C GLY A 143 5.34 -9.39 11.53
N GLY A 144 5.88 -9.05 12.71
CA GLY A 144 7.29 -9.17 13.12
C GLY A 144 8.34 -9.09 12.02
N GLY A 145 8.81 -7.88 11.66
CA GLY A 145 9.80 -7.70 10.59
C GLY A 145 10.60 -6.41 10.71
N ILE A 146 11.71 -6.34 9.96
CA ILE A 146 12.51 -5.12 9.82
C ILE A 146 11.86 -4.25 8.74
N ARG A 147 11.53 -3.00 9.09
CA ARG A 147 11.01 -2.01 8.17
C ARG A 147 12.06 -0.95 7.90
N TYR A 148 12.42 -0.81 6.63
CA TYR A 148 13.37 0.19 6.16
C TYR A 148 12.59 1.45 5.74
N GLU A 149 12.88 2.55 6.42
CA GLU A 149 12.24 3.84 6.20
C GLU A 149 13.28 4.84 5.67
N LEU A 150 12.93 5.51 4.58
CA LEU A 150 13.71 6.59 3.99
C LEU A 150 12.85 7.84 3.96
N THR A 151 13.33 8.94 4.50
CA THR A 151 12.66 10.25 4.42
C THR A 151 13.48 11.18 3.55
N ILE A 152 12.85 11.83 2.57
CA ILE A 152 13.48 12.88 1.75
C ILE A 152 12.63 14.15 1.89
N GLY A 153 13.17 15.15 2.61
CA GLY A 153 12.40 16.35 2.98
C GLY A 153 11.26 16.00 3.93
N SER A 154 10.02 16.24 3.52
CA SER A 154 8.81 15.93 4.30
C SER A 154 8.12 14.62 3.92
N VAL A 155 8.62 13.92 2.89
CA VAL A 155 8.00 12.71 2.36
C VAL A 155 8.71 11.47 2.88
N ARG A 156 7.93 10.51 3.37
CA ARG A 156 8.40 9.23 3.91
C ARG A 156 8.12 8.10 2.93
N PHE A 157 9.13 7.28 2.71
CA PHE A 157 9.12 6.10 1.85
C PHE A 157 9.43 4.85 2.68
N PHE A 158 8.77 3.75 2.34
CA PHE A 158 9.11 2.43 2.87
C PHE A 158 9.78 1.64 1.75
N VAL A 159 11.04 1.28 1.96
CA VAL A 159 11.88 0.64 0.95
C VAL A 159 11.99 -0.87 1.24
N PRO A 160 12.16 -1.71 0.20
CA PRO A 160 12.08 -3.16 0.37
C PRO A 160 13.30 -3.77 1.06
N SER A 161 14.46 -3.12 1.05
CA SER A 161 15.71 -3.69 1.55
C SER A 161 16.63 -2.65 2.17
N GLN A 162 17.57 -3.13 3.00
CA GLN A 162 18.62 -2.31 3.58
C GLN A 162 19.55 -1.74 2.51
N ALA A 163 19.83 -2.48 1.44
CA ALA A 163 20.66 -2.04 0.33
C ALA A 163 20.16 -0.73 -0.32
N VAL A 164 18.84 -0.50 -0.29
CA VAL A 164 18.27 0.78 -0.73
C VAL A 164 18.68 1.91 0.21
N LEU A 165 18.58 1.71 1.54
CA LEU A 165 19.01 2.72 2.51
C LEU A 165 20.51 3.00 2.40
N ASP A 166 21.34 1.97 2.23
CA ASP A 166 22.79 2.10 2.10
C ASP A 166 23.21 2.86 0.82
N GLY A 167 22.30 3.02 -0.13
CA GLY A 167 22.48 3.88 -1.30
C GLY A 167 22.32 5.38 -1.02
N PHE A 168 21.69 5.75 0.10
CA PHE A 168 21.50 7.14 0.52
C PHE A 168 22.44 7.49 1.67
N GLU A 169 23.07 8.65 1.57
CA GLU A 169 23.88 9.21 2.66
C GLU A 169 23.00 10.12 3.53
N ASP A 170 22.94 9.80 4.82
CA ASP A 170 22.21 10.61 5.79
C ASP A 170 22.77 12.03 5.84
N GLY A 171 21.89 13.03 5.78
CA GLY A 171 22.27 14.44 5.78
C GLY A 171 22.50 15.03 4.38
N CYS A 172 22.61 14.22 3.34
CA CYS A 172 22.73 14.71 1.96
C CYS A 172 21.35 15.09 1.37
N THR A 173 21.34 16.09 0.50
CA THR A 173 20.11 16.51 -0.19
C THR A 173 19.87 15.65 -1.42
N TYR A 174 18.69 15.06 -1.52
CA TYR A 174 18.26 14.29 -2.67
C TYR A 174 16.97 14.85 -3.25
N ARG A 175 16.78 14.58 -4.53
CA ARG A 175 15.53 14.74 -5.25
C ARG A 175 14.97 13.36 -5.52
N GLY A 176 13.83 13.05 -4.91
CA GLY A 176 13.13 11.79 -5.07
C GLY A 176 11.92 11.94 -5.99
N TYR A 177 11.76 10.99 -6.90
CA TYR A 177 10.60 10.85 -7.79
C TYR A 177 9.76 9.68 -7.33
N TYR A 178 8.48 9.92 -7.08
CA TYR A 178 7.61 8.93 -6.45
C TYR A 178 6.20 8.91 -7.02
N ALA A 179 5.54 7.77 -6.83
CA ALA A 179 4.14 7.59 -7.16
C ALA A 179 3.29 7.39 -5.89
N GLY A 180 2.03 7.82 -5.97
CA GLY A 180 1.05 7.76 -4.88
C GLY A 180 0.83 9.08 -4.15
N ARG A 181 -0.20 9.12 -3.30
CA ARG A 181 -0.54 10.28 -2.45
C ARG A 181 -0.86 9.82 -1.03
N GLY A 182 -0.21 10.43 -0.05
CA GLY A 182 -0.49 10.24 1.38
C GLY A 182 0.47 9.26 2.07
N LEU A 183 -0.07 8.41 2.95
CA LEU A 183 0.71 7.55 3.87
C LEU A 183 1.56 6.46 3.20
N ILE A 184 1.34 6.19 1.91
CA ILE A 184 2.07 5.18 1.14
C ILE A 184 2.54 5.85 -0.14
N SER A 185 3.76 6.36 -0.11
CA SER A 185 4.47 6.87 -1.29
C SER A 185 5.51 5.84 -1.71
N THR A 186 5.51 5.46 -2.98
CA THR A 186 6.49 4.52 -3.53
C THR A 186 7.57 5.32 -4.24
N LEU A 187 8.79 5.30 -3.70
CA LEU A 187 9.95 5.88 -4.36
C LEU A 187 10.27 5.06 -5.62
N LEU A 188 10.40 5.74 -6.76
CA LEU A 188 10.68 5.11 -8.06
C LEU A 188 12.14 5.35 -8.48
N SER A 189 12.60 6.58 -8.32
CA SER A 189 13.98 6.97 -8.60
C SER A 189 14.38 8.13 -7.70
N ALA A 190 15.69 8.34 -7.55
CA ALA A 190 16.21 9.48 -6.81
C ALA A 190 17.58 9.88 -7.35
N GLU A 191 17.92 11.16 -7.19
CA GLU A 191 19.22 11.71 -7.59
C GLU A 191 19.74 12.69 -6.51
N PRO A 192 21.05 12.74 -6.28
CA PRO A 192 21.63 13.72 -5.37
C PRO A 192 21.51 15.13 -5.95
N VAL A 193 21.12 16.10 -5.12
CA VAL A 193 21.14 17.52 -5.49
C VAL A 193 22.46 18.08 -5.02
N SER A 194 23.33 18.39 -5.97
CA SER A 194 24.57 19.10 -5.67
C SER A 194 24.20 20.50 -5.18
N ASP A 195 24.47 20.80 -3.92
CA ASP A 195 24.30 22.13 -3.37
C ASP A 195 25.37 23.03 -4.02
N GLN A 196 25.04 23.66 -5.14
CA GLN A 196 25.95 24.57 -5.87
C GLN A 196 26.17 25.90 -5.13
N ARG A 197 25.84 25.98 -3.83
CA ARG A 197 26.04 27.17 -3.00
C ARG A 197 26.99 26.85 -1.84
N ARG A 198 28.27 26.77 -2.15
CA ARG A 198 29.34 27.13 -1.21
C ARG A 198 30.38 27.95 -1.96
#